data_AF-X1LC52-F1
#
_entry.id   AF-X1LC52-F1
#
_cell.length_a   1.000
_cell.length_b   1.000
_cell.length_c   1.000
_cell.angle_alpha   90.00
_cell.angle_beta   90.00
_cell.angle_gamma   90.00
#
_symmetry.space_group_name_H-M   'P 1'
#
loop_
_entity.id
_entity.type
_entity.pdbx_description
1 polymer ?
#
loop_
_entity_poly.entity_id
_entity_poly.type
_entity_poly.pdbx_seq_one_letter_code
_entity_poly.pdbx_strand_id
1 'polypeptide(L)'
;MAFEVGIQFLDDYGRTTTRRFQNTDALVADALTSVGSLIANFLAVSDLGSLKHDVAVRTVAANPAETGANKDTGGTLHCVLDNSKLYPLKIPGIRATMLNPDGSIDLEDLGIVAYFENFMTAGKFRVSEGNYVVSVLYGELDG
;
A
#
# COMPACT_ATOMS: atom_id res chain seq x y z
N MET A 1 15.11 6.28 14.68
CA MET A 1 13.90 5.72 14.05
C MET A 1 13.90 4.23 14.39
N ALA A 2 12.79 3.66 14.86
CA ALA A 2 12.74 2.23 15.16
C ALA A 2 11.90 1.53 14.09
N PHE A 3 12.47 0.54 13.42
CA PHE A 3 11.71 -0.35 12.53
C PHE A 3 11.00 -1.41 13.38
N GLU A 4 9.72 -1.65 13.11
CA GLU A 4 9.01 -2.82 13.63
C GLU A 4 9.31 -4.01 12.71
N VAL A 5 9.79 -5.10 13.29
CA VAL A 5 10.13 -6.32 12.55
C VAL A 5 9.22 -7.45 13.00
N GLY A 6 8.41 -7.99 12.09
CA GLY A 6 7.67 -9.23 12.29
C GLY A 6 8.39 -10.41 11.65
N ILE A 7 8.52 -11.53 12.37
CA ILE A 7 9.03 -12.78 11.81
C ILE A 7 8.04 -13.90 12.14
N GLN A 8 7.55 -14.59 11.10
CA GLN A 8 6.69 -15.76 11.23
C GLN A 8 7.52 -17.03 11.10
N PHE A 9 7.40 -17.89 12.10
CA PHE A 9 8.04 -19.19 12.19
C PHE A 9 7.01 -20.30 11.95
N LEU A 10 7.49 -21.45 11.50
CA LEU A 10 6.71 -22.62 11.14
C LEU A 10 7.24 -23.85 11.86
N ASP A 11 6.35 -24.66 12.42
CA ASP A 11 6.69 -26.00 12.93
C ASP A 11 6.38 -27.10 11.90
N ASP A 12 6.85 -28.32 12.17
CA ASP A 12 6.66 -29.48 11.29
C ASP A 12 5.19 -29.95 11.19
N TYR A 13 4.32 -29.48 12.09
CA TYR A 13 2.88 -29.73 12.04
C TYR A 13 2.11 -28.65 11.25
N GLY A 14 2.83 -27.74 10.58
CA GLY A 14 2.25 -26.67 9.78
C GLY A 14 1.68 -25.51 10.61
N ARG A 15 1.95 -25.45 11.91
CA ARG A 15 1.48 -24.39 12.79
C ARG A 15 2.47 -23.24 12.75
N THR A 16 1.94 -22.02 12.82
CA THR A 16 2.78 -20.82 12.78
C THR A 16 2.77 -20.05 14.08
N THR A 17 3.90 -19.46 14.43
CA THR A 17 4.01 -18.46 15.50
C THR A 17 4.68 -17.21 14.97
N THR A 18 4.34 -16.03 15.49
CA THR A 18 4.93 -14.75 15.04
C THR A 18 5.60 -14.06 16.23
N ARG A 19 6.81 -13.57 16.02
CA ARG A 19 7.50 -12.70 16.99
C ARG A 19 7.72 -11.32 16.38
N ARG A 20 7.63 -10.31 17.24
CA ARG A 20 7.85 -8.91 16.88
C ARG A 20 9.05 -8.36 17.63
N PHE A 21 9.88 -7.62 16.92
CA PHE A 21 11.09 -7.00 17.44
C PHE A 21 11.15 -5.53 17.02
N GLN A 22 12.02 -4.78 17.69
CA GLN A 22 12.38 -3.42 17.29
C GLN A 22 13.82 -3.42 16.82
N ASN A 23 14.06 -2.80 15.67
CA ASN A 23 15.40 -2.57 15.14
C ASN A 23 15.70 -1.06 15.16
N THR A 24 16.93 -0.70 15.52
CA THR A 24 17.35 0.69 15.75
C THR A 24 18.18 1.27 14.60
N ASP A 25 18.34 0.54 13.50
CA ASP A 25 19.10 1.01 12.34
C ASP A 25 18.44 2.25 11.75
N ALA A 26 19.24 3.05 11.03
CA ALA A 26 18.76 4.30 10.44
C ALA A 26 18.11 4.09 9.07
N LEU A 27 18.59 3.10 8.30
CA LEU A 27 18.16 2.82 6.93
C LEU A 27 17.42 1.48 6.86
N VAL A 28 16.41 1.40 5.99
CA VAL A 28 15.66 0.16 5.74
C VAL A 28 16.59 -0.96 5.26
N ALA A 29 17.57 -0.63 4.40
CA ALA A 29 18.53 -1.59 3.87
C ALA A 29 19.39 -2.24 4.97
N ASP A 30 19.81 -1.43 5.96
CA ASP A 30 20.58 -1.91 7.10
C ASP A 30 19.69 -2.78 8.00
N ALA A 31 18.46 -2.33 8.28
CA ALA A 31 17.49 -3.10 9.05
C ALA A 31 17.20 -4.48 8.41
N LEU A 32 17.03 -4.55 7.09
CA LEU A 32 16.85 -5.82 6.38
C LEU A 32 18.07 -6.74 6.52
N THR A 33 19.27 -6.19 6.46
CA THR A 33 20.53 -6.93 6.65
C THR A 33 20.63 -7.49 8.08
N SER A 34 20.28 -6.67 9.08
CA SER A 34 20.22 -7.06 10.49
C SER A 34 19.18 -8.16 10.74
N VAL A 35 18.00 -8.09 10.10
CA VAL A 35 16.96 -9.12 10.19
C VAL A 35 17.42 -10.44 9.56
N GLY A 36 18.10 -10.40 8.41
CA GLY A 36 18.71 -11.60 7.82
C GLY A 36 19.68 -12.30 8.78
N SER A 37 20.49 -11.51 9.49
CA SER A 37 21.42 -12.02 10.51
C SER A 37 20.68 -12.63 11.71
N LEU A 38 19.61 -12.00 12.18
CA LEU A 38 18.78 -12.53 13.27
C LEU A 38 18.11 -13.85 12.90
N ILE A 39 17.61 -13.98 11.67
CA ILE A 39 17.01 -15.23 11.17
C ILE A 39 18.07 -16.33 11.13
N ALA A 40 19.26 -16.06 10.59
CA ALA A 40 20.35 -17.04 10.56
C ALA A 40 20.73 -17.51 11.98
N ASN A 41 20.85 -16.58 12.93
CA ASN A 41 21.12 -16.90 14.33
C ASN A 41 19.99 -17.73 14.96
N PHE A 42 18.73 -17.43 14.64
CA PHE A 42 17.57 -18.18 15.12
C PHE A 42 17.58 -19.63 14.63
N LEU A 43 17.84 -19.84 13.34
CA LEU A 43 17.90 -21.19 12.74
C LEU A 43 19.06 -22.02 13.30
N ALA A 44 20.08 -21.38 13.89
CA ALA A 44 21.14 -22.09 14.60
C ALA A 44 20.74 -22.56 16.02
N VAL A 45 19.67 -22.01 16.60
CA VAL A 45 19.24 -22.29 17.99
C VAL A 45 17.82 -22.84 18.09
N SER A 46 17.13 -23.05 16.98
CA SER A 46 15.75 -23.52 16.93
C SER A 46 15.53 -24.47 15.76
N ASP A 47 14.76 -25.54 16.01
CA ASP A 47 14.32 -26.48 14.98
C ASP A 47 13.13 -25.96 14.14
N LEU A 48 12.62 -24.76 14.45
CA LEU A 48 11.55 -24.13 13.68
C LEU A 48 12.08 -23.52 12.38
N GLY A 49 11.27 -23.59 11.31
CA GLY A 49 11.53 -22.87 10.07
C GLY A 49 11.11 -21.41 10.14
N SER A 50 11.59 -20.58 9.21
CA SER A 50 11.07 -19.22 8.96
C SER A 50 10.27 -19.18 7.65
N LEU A 51 9.06 -18.63 7.70
CA LEU A 51 8.14 -18.59 6.55
C LEU A 51 8.18 -17.22 5.85
N LYS A 52 8.19 -16.15 6.64
CA LYS A 52 8.23 -14.77 6.15
C LYS A 52 8.74 -13.83 7.23
N HIS A 53 9.24 -12.68 6.80
CA HIS A 53 9.51 -11.56 7.67
C HIS A 53 9.02 -10.26 7.02
N ASP A 54 8.67 -9.30 7.87
CA ASP A 54 8.26 -7.95 7.50
C ASP A 54 9.11 -6.94 8.26
N VAL A 55 9.48 -5.85 7.57
CA VAL A 55 10.16 -4.70 8.16
C VAL A 55 9.32 -3.48 7.82
N ALA A 56 8.80 -2.81 8.85
CA ALA A 56 7.88 -1.69 8.69
C ALA A 56 8.39 -0.45 9.45
N VAL A 57 8.25 0.72 8.80
CA VAL A 57 8.25 2.01 9.50
C VAL A 57 6.80 2.43 9.66
N ARG A 58 6.41 2.73 10.89
CA ARG A 58 5.11 3.34 11.15
C ARG A 58 5.27 4.79 11.53
N THR A 59 4.68 5.66 10.72
CA THR A 59 4.54 7.09 11.03
C THR A 59 3.06 7.36 11.27
N VAL A 60 2.72 7.95 12.42
CA VAL A 60 1.37 8.43 12.70
C VAL A 60 1.27 9.85 12.19
N ALA A 61 0.46 10.07 11.16
CA ALA A 61 0.15 11.41 10.65
C ALA A 61 -1.17 11.88 11.26
N ALA A 62 -1.17 13.06 11.89
CA ALA A 62 -2.37 13.70 12.37
C ALA A 62 -2.91 14.64 11.29
N ASN A 63 -3.78 14.11 10.42
CA ASN A 63 -4.45 14.89 9.38
C ASN A 63 -5.95 14.95 9.69
N PRO A 64 -6.46 16.07 10.22
CA PRO A 64 -7.89 16.19 10.50
C PRO A 64 -8.69 16.10 9.20
N ALA A 65 -9.91 15.57 9.31
CA ALA A 65 -10.84 15.56 8.19
C ALA A 65 -11.26 17.00 7.84
N GLU A 66 -11.39 17.29 6.55
CA GLU A 66 -11.97 18.53 6.08
C GLU A 66 -13.45 18.62 6.47
N THR A 67 -13.96 19.85 6.62
CA THR A 67 -15.38 20.06 6.89
C THR A 67 -16.23 19.53 5.73
N GLY A 68 -17.22 18.69 6.03
CA GLY A 68 -18.10 18.09 5.03
C GLY A 68 -17.54 16.82 4.36
N ALA A 69 -16.37 16.31 4.78
CA ALA A 69 -15.87 15.04 4.28
C ALA A 69 -16.82 13.88 4.64
N ASN A 70 -17.17 13.06 3.66
CA ASN A 70 -18.10 11.94 3.82
C ASN A 70 -17.45 10.64 3.32
N LYS A 71 -17.20 9.69 4.22
CA LYS A 71 -16.64 8.37 3.85
C LYS A 71 -17.55 7.55 2.94
N ASP A 72 -18.86 7.80 2.98
CA ASP A 72 -19.86 7.02 2.24
C ASP A 72 -19.95 7.46 0.77
N THR A 73 -19.40 8.65 0.43
CA THR A 73 -19.29 9.14 -0.94
C THR A 73 -17.91 8.79 -1.51
N GLY A 74 -17.80 7.62 -2.14
CA GLY A 74 -16.60 7.18 -2.86
C GLY A 74 -16.59 7.63 -4.33
N GLY A 75 -15.44 7.53 -4.97
CA GLY A 75 -15.29 7.65 -6.42
C GLY A 75 -14.48 6.48 -6.98
N THR A 76 -14.80 6.06 -8.20
CA THR A 76 -14.05 5.05 -8.95
C THR A 76 -13.46 5.65 -10.21
N LEU A 77 -12.15 5.53 -10.37
CA LEU A 77 -11.48 5.74 -11.64
C LEU A 77 -11.35 4.39 -12.36
N HIS A 78 -11.86 4.30 -13.58
CA HIS A 78 -11.77 3.09 -14.40
C HIS A 78 -10.50 3.16 -15.25
N CYS A 79 -9.50 2.37 -14.88
CA CYS A 79 -8.17 2.42 -15.46
C CYS A 79 -7.90 1.24 -16.38
N VAL A 80 -7.09 1.45 -17.42
CA VAL A 80 -6.47 0.37 -18.22
C VAL A 80 -5.06 0.13 -17.68
N LEU A 81 -4.73 -1.13 -17.44
CA LEU A 81 -3.39 -1.54 -17.01
C LEU A 81 -2.47 -1.87 -18.19
N ASP A 82 -1.18 -2.04 -17.92
CA ASP A 82 -0.16 -2.43 -18.90
C ASP A 82 -0.41 -3.82 -19.52
N ASN A 83 -1.14 -4.68 -18.80
CA ASN A 83 -1.61 -5.97 -19.31
C ASN A 83 -2.96 -5.89 -20.05
N SER A 84 -3.43 -4.68 -20.38
CA SER A 84 -4.72 -4.40 -21.03
C SER A 84 -5.98 -4.81 -20.24
N LYS A 85 -5.86 -5.18 -18.95
CA LYS A 85 -7.02 -5.40 -18.09
C LYS A 85 -7.57 -4.07 -17.57
N LEU A 86 -8.87 -4.05 -17.30
CA LEU A 86 -9.52 -2.97 -16.58
C LEU A 86 -9.31 -3.13 -15.08
N TYR A 87 -9.09 -2.01 -14.39
CA TYR A 87 -8.91 -1.97 -12.96
C TYR A 87 -9.67 -0.79 -12.34
N PRO A 88 -10.57 -1.03 -11.36
CA PRO A 88 -11.26 0.03 -10.65
C PRO A 88 -10.37 0.59 -9.54
N LEU A 89 -9.84 1.80 -9.73
CA LEU A 89 -9.08 2.52 -8.71
C LEU A 89 -10.02 3.36 -7.85
N LYS A 90 -10.24 2.92 -6.62
CA LYS A 90 -11.18 3.52 -5.66
C LYS A 90 -10.56 4.68 -4.87
N ILE A 91 -11.32 5.76 -4.72
CA ILE A 91 -11.02 6.95 -3.91
C ILE A 91 -12.11 7.07 -2.83
N PRO A 92 -11.83 6.70 -1.57
CA PRO A 92 -12.80 6.86 -0.49
C PRO A 92 -12.95 8.33 -0.10
N GLY A 93 -14.19 8.80 0.07
CA GLY A 93 -14.47 10.18 0.50
C GLY A 93 -13.99 11.23 -0.48
N ILE A 94 -14.30 11.06 -1.78
CA ILE A 94 -13.86 11.98 -2.83
C ILE A 94 -14.38 13.40 -2.56
N ARG A 95 -13.54 14.40 -2.80
CA ARG A 95 -13.91 15.80 -2.58
C ARG A 95 -14.90 16.23 -3.66
N ALA A 96 -16.00 16.89 -3.25
CA ALA A 96 -17.02 17.38 -4.17
C ALA A 96 -16.49 18.38 -5.22
N THR A 97 -15.38 19.07 -4.94
CA THR A 97 -14.72 19.97 -5.88
C THR A 97 -14.07 19.25 -7.07
N MET A 98 -13.84 17.94 -6.97
CA MET A 98 -13.24 17.13 -8.06
C MET A 98 -14.32 16.47 -8.93
N LEU A 99 -15.58 16.89 -8.77
CA LEU A 99 -16.71 16.36 -9.51
C LEU A 99 -17.20 17.40 -10.49
N ASN A 100 -17.53 16.94 -11.69
CA ASN A 100 -18.28 17.70 -12.65
C ASN A 100 -19.73 17.90 -12.18
N PRO A 101 -20.45 18.88 -12.73
CA PRO A 101 -21.86 19.12 -12.40
C PRO A 101 -22.80 17.92 -12.67
N ASP A 102 -22.39 16.99 -13.54
CA ASP A 102 -23.13 15.76 -13.85
C ASP A 102 -22.83 14.59 -12.89
N GLY A 103 -21.93 14.78 -11.92
CA GLY A 103 -21.51 13.78 -10.95
C GLY A 103 -20.38 12.86 -11.44
N SER A 104 -19.86 13.03 -12.65
CA SER A 104 -18.62 12.38 -13.09
C SER A 104 -17.40 13.00 -12.40
N ILE A 105 -16.31 12.25 -12.30
CA ILE A 105 -15.05 12.78 -11.73
C ILE A 105 -14.32 13.58 -12.80
N ASP A 106 -13.86 14.78 -12.46
CA ASP A 106 -13.01 15.60 -13.32
C ASP A 106 -11.61 15.00 -13.40
N LEU A 107 -11.27 14.43 -14.56
CA LEU A 107 -9.96 13.80 -14.81
C LEU A 107 -8.86 14.81 -15.13
N GLU A 108 -9.21 16.06 -15.41
CA GLU A 108 -8.24 17.15 -15.66
C GLU A 108 -7.87 17.88 -14.36
N ASP A 109 -8.62 17.67 -13.27
CA ASP A 109 -8.29 18.20 -11.95
C ASP A 109 -6.88 17.75 -11.52
N LEU A 110 -6.05 18.73 -11.15
CA LEU A 110 -4.64 18.49 -10.82
C LEU A 110 -4.45 17.52 -9.64
N GLY A 111 -5.40 17.47 -8.70
CA GLY A 111 -5.38 16.54 -7.58
C GLY A 111 -5.68 15.11 -8.01
N ILE A 112 -6.64 14.91 -8.92
CA ILE A 112 -6.94 13.61 -9.52
C ILE A 112 -5.78 13.12 -10.38
N VAL A 113 -5.21 13.99 -11.23
CA VAL A 113 -4.04 13.70 -12.06
C VAL A 113 -2.86 13.25 -11.20
N ALA A 114 -2.48 14.07 -10.22
CA ALA A 114 -1.38 13.74 -9.32
C ALA A 114 -1.63 12.44 -8.56
N TYR A 115 -2.88 12.12 -8.22
CA TYR A 115 -3.23 10.87 -7.56
C TYR A 115 -2.95 9.65 -8.44
N PHE A 116 -3.51 9.58 -9.66
CA PHE A 116 -3.32 8.38 -10.49
C PHE A 116 -1.90 8.26 -11.08
N GLU A 117 -1.17 9.37 -11.25
CA GLU A 117 0.23 9.38 -11.69
C GLU A 117 1.16 8.55 -10.79
N ASN A 118 0.85 8.44 -9.49
CA ASN A 118 1.57 7.58 -8.55
C ASN A 118 1.58 6.10 -8.97
N PHE A 119 0.58 5.68 -9.74
CA PHE A 119 0.37 4.32 -10.20
C PHE A 119 0.72 4.11 -11.68
N MET A 120 1.11 5.16 -12.40
CA MET A 120 1.54 5.07 -13.81
C MET A 120 2.99 4.56 -13.93
N THR A 121 3.49 4.40 -15.16
CA THR A 121 4.84 3.88 -15.45
C THR A 121 5.95 4.58 -14.65
N ALA A 122 5.89 5.92 -14.56
CA ALA A 122 6.87 6.73 -13.82
C ALA A 122 6.64 6.69 -12.29
N GLY A 123 5.42 6.38 -11.88
CA GLY A 123 4.99 6.23 -10.50
C GLY A 123 5.65 5.02 -9.81
N LYS A 124 5.69 5.09 -8.48
CA LYS A 124 6.38 4.07 -7.64
C LYS A 124 5.44 2.99 -7.11
N PHE A 125 4.13 3.14 -7.30
CA PHE A 125 3.13 2.21 -6.81
C PHE A 125 2.56 1.34 -7.92
N ARG A 126 2.06 0.16 -7.54
CA ARG A 126 1.42 -0.82 -8.43
C ARG A 126 0.08 -1.21 -7.84
N VAL A 127 -0.93 -1.41 -8.69
CA VAL A 127 -2.32 -1.53 -8.26
C VAL A 127 -2.78 -2.98 -8.12
N SER A 128 -2.28 -3.89 -8.95
CA SER A 128 -2.64 -5.30 -8.91
C SER A 128 -1.53 -6.12 -9.55
N GLU A 129 -1.11 -7.22 -8.91
CA GLU A 129 -0.15 -8.18 -9.49
C GLU A 129 1.18 -7.55 -10.00
N GLY A 130 1.56 -6.37 -9.49
CA GLY A 130 2.74 -5.62 -9.96
C GLY A 130 2.51 -4.77 -11.21
N ASN A 131 1.28 -4.70 -11.73
CA ASN A 131 0.88 -3.89 -12.89
C ASN A 131 0.68 -2.40 -12.56
N TYR A 132 0.90 -1.56 -13.57
CA TYR A 132 0.76 -0.10 -13.50
C TYR A 132 -0.37 0.38 -14.40
N VAL A 133 -0.87 1.59 -14.13
CA VAL A 133 -1.93 2.24 -14.91
C VAL A 133 -1.34 2.87 -16.18
N VAL A 134 -1.89 2.53 -17.34
CA VAL A 134 -1.53 3.14 -18.63
C VAL A 134 -2.36 4.39 -18.89
N SER A 135 -3.67 4.31 -18.64
CA SER A 135 -4.61 5.42 -18.85
C SER A 135 -5.84 5.27 -17.97
N VAL A 136 -6.45 6.41 -17.63
CA VAL A 136 -7.78 6.47 -17.00
C VAL A 136 -8.81 6.72 -18.10
N LEU A 137 -9.88 5.92 -18.13
CA LEU A 137 -10.93 6.01 -19.15
C LEU A 137 -12.02 7.01 -18.77
N TYR A 138 -12.54 6.86 -17.56
CA TYR A 138 -13.58 7.73 -16.97
C TYR A 138 -13.57 7.55 -15.46
N GLY A 139 -14.25 8.47 -14.75
CA GLY A 139 -14.48 8.35 -13.32
C GLY A 139 -15.91 8.68 -12.93
N GLU A 140 -16.43 7.98 -11.94
CA GLU A 140 -17.80 8.09 -11.46
C GLU A 140 -17.88 7.97 -9.94
N LEU A 141 -18.96 8.50 -9.35
CA LEU A 141 -19.25 8.29 -7.93
C LEU A 141 -19.67 6.84 -7.65
N ASP A 142 -19.33 6.37 -6.47
CA ASP A 142 -19.82 5.10 -5.95
C ASP A 142 -21.31 5.26 -5.58
N GLY A 143 -22.17 4.48 -6.25
CA GLY A 143 -23.60 4.37 -5.97
C GLY A 143 -23.98 3.20 -5.08
#